data_AF-A0A4Y2V3P9-F1
#
_entry.id   AF-A0A4Y2V3P9-F1
#
_cell.length_a   1.000
_cell.length_b   1.000
_cell.length_c   1.000
_cell.angle_alpha   90.00
_cell.angle_beta   90.00
_cell.angle_gamma   90.00
#
_symmetry.space_group_name_H-M   'P 1'
#
loop_
_entity.id
_entity.type
_entity.pdbx_description
1 polymer ?
#
loop_
_entity_poly.entity_id
_entity_poly.type
_entity_poly.pdbx_seq_one_letter_code
_entity_poly.pdbx_strand_id
1 'polypeptide(L)' 'MNCDGDEDDEDGNDHDAEINKPSYDEMIKSFETNRHGFQFEENMPEESFGALQRCETYNERKHFLKQNTQTKLKDLISN' A
#
# COMPACT_ATOMS: atom_id res chain seq x y z
N MET A 1 -11.51 -4.33 29.56
CA MET A 1 -10.83 -5.43 28.86
C MET A 1 -10.16 -4.80 27.66
N ASN A 2 -8.85 -4.58 27.76
CA ASN A 2 -8.05 -4.05 26.67
C ASN A 2 -7.81 -5.20 25.68
N CYS A 3 -8.24 -5.02 24.44
CA CYS A 3 -7.88 -5.91 23.35
C CYS A 3 -6.61 -5.35 22.72
N ASP A 4 -5.48 -5.68 23.33
CA ASP A 4 -4.18 -5.66 22.69
C ASP A 4 -3.98 -7.05 22.06
N GLY A 5 -3.80 -7.13 20.75
CA GLY A 5 -3.49 -8.41 20.10
C GLY A 5 -3.72 -8.41 18.60
N ASP A 6 -2.67 -8.02 17.88
CA ASP A 6 -2.29 -8.50 16.55
C ASP A 6 -3.18 -8.13 15.35
N GLU A 7 -2.98 -6.90 14.87
CA GLU A 7 -3.05 -6.61 13.44
C GLU A 7 -1.87 -7.29 12.71
N ASP A 8 -1.89 -8.62 12.65
CA ASP A 8 -1.08 -9.38 11.70
C ASP A 8 -1.95 -10.52 11.18
N ASP A 9 -2.92 -10.14 10.34
CA ASP A 9 -3.53 -11.05 9.36
C ASP A 9 -2.47 -11.41 8.29
N GLU A 10 -1.31 -11.92 8.71
CA GLU A 10 -0.55 -12.87 7.90
C GLU A 10 -1.26 -14.22 8.05
N ASP A 11 -2.43 -14.29 7.38
CA ASP A 11 -3.16 -15.53 7.17
C ASP A 11 -2.20 -16.54 6.55
N GLY A 12 -1.99 -17.61 7.30
CA GLY A 12 -1.03 -18.63 6.97
C GLY A 12 -1.40 -19.32 5.68
N ASN A 13 -0.35 -19.63 4.91
CA ASN A 13 -0.32 -20.68 3.91
C ASN A 13 -1.03 -20.37 2.58
N ASP A 14 -0.30 -19.75 1.67
CA ASP A 14 -0.09 -20.39 0.37
C ASP A 14 1.36 -20.21 -0.08
N HIS A 15 2.06 -21.32 -0.25
CA HIS A 15 3.40 -21.36 -0.85
C HIS A 15 3.26 -21.31 -2.39
N ASP A 16 2.29 -20.54 -2.91
CA ASP A 16 1.99 -20.41 -4.33
C ASP A 16 2.21 -18.95 -4.76
N ALA A 17 3.32 -18.76 -5.46
CA ALA A 17 3.92 -17.51 -5.89
C ALA A 17 4.29 -16.58 -4.73
N GLU A 18 5.59 -16.47 -4.43
CA GLU A 18 6.17 -15.26 -3.84
C GLU A 18 5.83 -14.08 -4.76
N ILE A 19 4.62 -13.51 -4.64
CA ILE A 19 4.31 -12.20 -5.16
C ILE A 19 5.09 -11.27 -4.26
N ASN A 20 6.35 -11.03 -4.64
CA ASN A 20 7.23 -10.12 -3.94
C ASN A 20 6.47 -8.81 -3.80
N LYS A 21 6.15 -8.41 -2.56
CA LYS A 21 5.40 -7.18 -2.30
C LYS A 21 6.18 -6.05 -2.99
N PRO A 22 5.62 -5.39 -4.02
CA PRO A 22 6.36 -4.37 -4.75
C PRO A 22 6.77 -3.26 -3.80
N SER A 23 7.97 -2.71 -4.01
CA SER A 23 8.40 -1.54 -3.26
C SER A 23 7.44 -0.38 -3.46
N TYR A 24 7.46 0.58 -2.54
CA TYR A 24 6.60 1.76 -2.65
C TYR A 24 6.82 2.49 -4.00
N ASP A 25 8.07 2.63 -4.42
CA ASP A 25 8.43 3.27 -5.69
C ASP A 25 7.93 2.47 -6.92
N GLU A 26 8.01 1.14 -6.88
CA GLU A 26 7.44 0.27 -7.92
C GLU A 26 5.91 0.40 -7.96
N MET A 27 5.25 0.52 -6.80
CA MET A 27 3.82 0.75 -6.74
C MET A 27 3.44 2.10 -7.35
N ILE A 28 4.12 3.19 -6.98
CA ILE A 28 3.89 4.53 -7.57
C ILE A 28 4.03 4.47 -9.09
N LYS A 29 5.08 3.83 -9.60
CA LYS A 29 5.31 3.66 -11.04
C LYS A 29 4.19 2.88 -11.72
N SER A 30 3.63 1.86 -11.05
CA SER A 30 2.49 1.09 -11.57
C SER A 30 1.22 1.94 -11.66
N PHE A 31 0.96 2.81 -10.68
CA PHE A 31 -0.17 3.74 -10.71
C PHE A 31 -0.03 4.76 -11.83
N GLU A 32 1.16 5.34 -12.03
CA GLU A 32 1.42 6.27 -13.14
C GLU A 32 1.23 5.59 -14.51
N THR A 33 1.72 4.36 -14.66
CA THR A 33 1.60 3.57 -15.90
C THR A 33 0.14 3.25 -16.20
N ASN A 34 -0.61 2.81 -15.19
CA ASN A 34 -2.04 2.54 -15.30
C ASN A 34 -2.80 3.82 -15.65
N ARG A 35 -2.53 4.92 -14.95
CA ARG A 35 -3.15 6.23 -15.23
C ARG A 35 -2.90 6.68 -16.67
N HIS A 36 -1.71 6.45 -17.21
CA HIS A 36 -1.38 6.79 -18.59
C HIS A 36 -2.10 5.87 -19.60
N GLY A 37 -2.16 4.56 -19.35
CA GLY A 37 -2.93 3.63 -20.18
C GLY A 37 -4.42 3.96 -20.19
N PHE A 38 -4.94 4.38 -19.04
CA PHE A 38 -6.34 4.74 -18.84
C PHE A 38 -6.76 6.09 -19.44
N GLN A 39 -5.82 6.99 -19.74
CA GLN A 39 -6.14 8.26 -20.43
C GLN A 39 -6.64 8.06 -21.87
N PHE A 40 -6.44 6.88 -22.45
CA PHE A 40 -6.91 6.54 -23.82
C PHE A 40 -8.21 5.72 -23.85
N GLU A 41 -8.71 5.26 -22.70
CA GLU A 41 -9.85 4.37 -22.63
C GLU A 41 -11.14 5.15 -22.31
N GLU A 42 -11.79 5.68 -23.36
CA GLU A 42 -13.05 6.44 -23.30
C GLU A 42 -14.22 5.67 -22.65
N ASN A 43 -14.05 4.37 -22.39
CA ASN A 43 -15.08 3.45 -21.89
C ASN A 43 -14.88 2.96 -20.45
N MET A 44 -13.88 3.47 -19.71
CA MET A 44 -13.71 3.01 -18.32
C MET A 44 -14.79 3.61 -17.40
N PRO A 45 -15.54 2.78 -16.65
CA PRO A 45 -16.57 3.27 -15.74
C PRO A 45 -15.94 4.09 -14.61
N GLU A 46 -16.59 5.16 -14.18
CA GLU A 46 -16.11 6.09 -13.13
C GLU A 46 -15.70 5.38 -11.82
N GLU A 47 -16.26 4.21 -11.57
CA GLU A 47 -15.92 3.32 -10.45
C GLU A 47 -14.47 2.80 -10.47
N SER A 48 -13.88 2.56 -11.64
CA SER A 48 -12.50 2.05 -11.77
C SER A 48 -11.47 3.13 -11.47
N PHE A 49 -11.71 4.38 -11.91
CA PHE A 49 -10.93 5.54 -11.50
C PHE A 49 -11.05 5.78 -9.99
N GLY A 50 -12.27 5.67 -9.45
CA GLY A 50 -12.50 5.77 -8.01
C GLY A 50 -11.74 4.70 -7.22
N ALA A 51 -11.67 3.47 -7.73
CA ALA A 51 -10.91 2.40 -7.10
C ALA A 51 -9.40 2.68 -7.11
N LEU A 52 -8.87 3.15 -8.24
CA LEU A 52 -7.45 3.50 -8.38
C LEU A 52 -7.03 4.60 -7.39
N GLN A 53 -7.82 5.67 -7.29
CA GLN A 53 -7.55 6.77 -6.35
C GLN A 53 -7.60 6.33 -4.88
N ARG A 54 -8.54 5.42 -4.54
CA ARG A 54 -8.60 4.83 -3.19
C ARG A 54 -7.36 3.99 -2.89
N CYS A 55 -6.87 3.23 -3.86
CA CYS A 55 -5.63 2.46 -3.72
C CYS A 55 -4.41 3.36 -3.53
N GLU A 56 -4.27 4.44 -4.31
CA GLU A 56 -3.18 5.42 -4.13
C GLU A 56 -3.19 5.99 -2.70
N THR A 57 -4.34 6.46 -2.24
CA THR A 57 -4.49 7.06 -0.90
C THR A 57 -4.16 6.07 0.23
N TYR A 58 -4.58 4.81 0.09
CA TYR A 58 -4.25 3.76 1.07
C TYR A 58 -2.74 3.53 1.16
N ASN A 59 -2.06 3.47 0.01
CA ASN A 59 -0.63 3.22 -0.04
C ASN A 59 0.20 4.38 0.51
N GLU A 60 -0.19 5.62 0.23
CA GLU A 60 0.44 6.81 0.84
C GLU A 60 0.33 6.80 2.36
N ARG A 61 -0.86 6.54 2.90
CA ARG A 61 -1.10 6.50 4.36
C ARG A 61 -0.32 5.38 5.03
N LYS A 62 -0.29 4.19 4.42
CA LYS A 62 0.46 3.03 4.92
C LYS A 62 1.96 3.32 4.95
N HIS A 63 2.49 3.93 3.89
CA HIS A 63 3.91 4.29 3.82
C HIS A 63 4.27 5.35 4.88
N PHE A 64 3.45 6.39 5.01
CA PHE A 64 3.64 7.43 6.03
C PHE A 64 3.64 6.87 7.45
N LEU A 65 2.68 6.00 7.78
CA LEU A 65 2.59 5.36 9.09
C LEU A 65 3.84 4.52 9.39
N LYS A 66 4.30 3.74 8.41
CA LYS A 66 5.52 2.91 8.55
C LYS A 66 6.75 3.76 8.83
N GLN A 67 6.96 4.85 8.08
CA GLN A 67 8.11 5.75 8.27
C GLN A 67 8.07 6.47 9.64
N ASN A 68 6.88 6.92 10.05
CA ASN A 68 6.70 7.56 11.36
C ASN A 68 7.03 6.60 12.51
N THR A 69 6.59 5.35 12.44
CA THR A 69 6.90 4.33 13.45
C THR A 69 8.40 3.99 13.46
N GLN A 70 9.02 3.81 12.29
CA GLN A 70 10.46 3.57 12.20
C GLN A 70 11.30 4.72 12.78
N THR A 71 10.89 5.97 12.52
CA THR A 71 11.56 7.17 13.03
C THR A 71 11.46 7.24 14.56
N LYS A 72 10.26 7.04 15.11
CA LYS A 72 10.05 7.03 16.56
C LYS A 72 10.84 5.94 17.27
N LEU A 73 10.90 4.73 16.70
CA LEU A 73 11.71 3.63 17.25
C LEU A 73 13.20 3.98 17.25
N LYS A 74 13.70 4.58 16.17
CA LYS A 74 15.10 5.01 16.08
C LYS A 74 15.43 6.08 17.12
N ASP A 75 14.54 7.04 17.33
CA ASP A 75 14.73 8.11 18.33
C ASP A 75 14.71 7.56 19.76
N LEU A 76 13.88 6.54 20.03
CA LEU A 76 13.84 5.86 21.33
C LEU A 76 15.13 5.09 21.62
N ILE A 77 15.69 4.40 20.62
CA ILE A 77 16.90 3.59 20.77
C ILE A 77 18.17 4.46 20.81
N SER A 78 18.12 5.67 20.25
CA SER A 78 19.26 6.60 20.19
C SER A 78 19.41 7.51 21.43
N ASN A 79 18.50 7.41 22.41
CA ASN A 79 18.56 8.11 23.70
C ASN A 79 19.06 7.19 24.82
#